data_AF-A0A1V5UDN0-F1
#
_entry.id   AF-A0A1V5UDN0-F1
#
_cell.length_a   1.000
_cell.length_b   1.000
_cell.length_c   1.000
_cell.angle_alpha   90.00
_cell.angle_beta   90.00
_cell.angle_gamma   90.00
#
_symmetry.space_group_name_H-M   'P 1'
#
loop_
_entity.id
_entity.type
_entity.pdbx_description
1 polymer ?
#
loop_
_entity_poly.entity_id
_entity_poly.type
_entity_poly.pdbx_seq_one_letter_code
_entity_poly.pdbx_strand_id
1 'polypeptide(L)'
;MDSSKSRKSGIASACRVKEFFLDKLTSGLKMVGRAIKAVLRAKYVIFDNWYGASFEFIKGMIAGGLTVVCAVPLNRNCIHLQQSINISKVLAFLKNSKKPKKCAARTLRYYEAEIEMPKLGKVKLCLCRKVKHKEWKAIISKDSTMSALAIMEVYALRWSIEVFFKEAKDGQTPVDRLRRSVRICHSIDGRYKN
;
A
#
# COMPACT_ATOMS: atom_id res chain seq x y z
N MET A 1 -3.59 47.66 -7.99
CA MET A 1 -2.17 47.36 -8.27
C MET A 1 -1.74 46.24 -7.34
N ASP A 2 -1.79 45.00 -7.83
CA ASP A 2 -1.50 43.80 -7.05
C ASP A 2 0.02 43.59 -7.05
N SER A 3 0.66 43.78 -5.89
CA SER A 3 2.11 43.69 -5.74
C SER A 3 2.55 42.22 -5.77
N SER A 4 2.93 41.72 -6.94
CA SER A 4 3.54 40.41 -7.13
C SER A 4 4.96 40.38 -6.51
N LYS A 5 5.03 40.12 -5.20
CA LYS A 5 6.30 39.84 -4.51
C LYS A 5 6.94 38.59 -5.11
N SER A 6 7.92 38.74 -6.00
CA SER A 6 8.78 37.64 -6.44
C SER A 6 9.63 37.18 -5.24
N ARG A 7 9.39 35.94 -4.80
CA ARG A 7 10.07 35.37 -3.61
C ARG A 7 11.37 34.71 -4.05
N LYS A 8 12.48 35.08 -3.39
CA LYS A 8 13.84 34.59 -3.69
C LYS A 8 13.87 33.05 -3.79
N SER A 9 14.50 32.54 -4.85
CA SER A 9 14.78 31.11 -5.01
C SER A 9 15.75 30.65 -3.92
N GLY A 10 15.45 29.54 -3.25
CA GLY A 10 16.31 28.96 -2.21
C GLY A 10 15.71 28.92 -0.80
N ILE A 11 14.57 29.56 -0.55
CA ILE A 11 13.87 29.48 0.74
C ILE A 11 13.00 28.21 0.78
N ALA A 12 12.94 27.50 1.92
CA ALA A 12 12.12 26.29 2.10
C ALA A 12 10.66 26.48 1.64
N SER A 13 10.11 27.68 1.83
CA SER A 13 8.77 28.09 1.39
C SER A 13 8.60 28.06 -0.13
N ALA A 14 9.60 28.51 -0.89
CA ALA A 14 9.57 28.48 -2.36
C ALA A 14 9.69 27.05 -2.90
N CYS A 15 10.47 26.20 -2.20
CA CYS A 15 10.58 24.77 -2.53
C CYS A 15 9.26 24.03 -2.29
N ARG A 16 8.54 24.35 -1.19
CA ARG A 16 7.21 23.79 -0.90
C ARG A 16 6.14 24.19 -1.90
N VAL A 17 6.16 25.43 -2.39
CA VAL A 17 5.22 25.87 -3.45
C VAL A 17 5.46 25.09 -4.75
N LYS A 18 6.72 24.86 -5.12
CA LYS A 18 7.04 24.01 -6.28
C LYS A 18 6.62 22.56 -6.08
N GLU A 19 6.76 22.02 -4.87
CA GLU A 19 6.29 20.68 -4.52
C GLU A 19 4.76 20.54 -4.57
N PHE A 20 4.02 21.62 -4.28
CA PHE A 20 2.56 21.63 -4.35
C PHE A 20 2.03 21.37 -5.77
N PHE A 21 2.71 21.87 -6.80
CA PHE A 21 2.31 21.70 -8.20
C PHE A 21 2.75 20.37 -8.82
N LEU A 22 3.46 19.52 -8.08
CA LEU A 22 3.90 18.22 -8.59
C LEU A 22 2.79 17.17 -8.48
N ASP A 23 2.73 16.28 -9.48
CA ASP A 23 1.84 15.12 -9.44
C ASP A 23 2.08 14.29 -8.18
N LYS A 24 1.01 13.74 -7.60
CA LYS A 24 1.07 12.93 -6.37
C LYS A 24 2.08 11.78 -6.47
N LEU A 25 2.20 11.15 -7.64
CA LEU A 25 3.17 10.07 -7.90
C LEU A 25 4.61 10.59 -7.83
N THR A 26 4.89 11.70 -8.51
CA THR A 26 6.20 12.35 -8.54
C THR A 26 6.59 12.86 -7.16
N SER A 27 5.65 13.47 -6.44
CA SER A 27 5.82 13.91 -5.05
C SER A 27 6.13 12.74 -4.12
N GLY A 28 5.41 11.62 -4.27
CA GLY A 28 5.65 10.40 -3.49
C GLY A 28 7.05 9.82 -3.73
N LEU A 29 7.49 9.73 -4.99
CA LEU A 29 8.84 9.28 -5.34
C LEU A 29 9.92 10.18 -4.74
N LYS A 30 9.77 11.51 -4.85
CA LYS A 30 10.71 12.46 -4.26
C LYS A 30 10.73 12.38 -2.73
N MET A 31 9.58 12.17 -2.10
CA MET A 31 9.49 12.02 -0.64
C MET A 31 10.25 10.78 -0.17
N VAL A 32 10.03 9.63 -0.80
CA VAL A 32 10.75 8.40 -0.47
C VAL A 32 12.23 8.53 -0.78
N GLY A 33 12.61 9.08 -1.93
CA GLY A 33 14.01 9.31 -2.29
C GLY A 33 14.75 10.20 -1.28
N ARG A 34 14.09 11.23 -0.72
CA ARG A 34 14.64 12.05 0.37
C ARG A 34 14.81 11.24 1.65
N ALA A 35 13.84 10.40 2.02
CA ALA A 35 13.91 9.57 3.22
C ALA A 35 15.08 8.57 3.16
N ILE A 36 15.26 7.89 2.02
CA ILE A 36 16.38 6.95 1.82
C ILE A 36 17.73 7.68 1.92
N LYS A 37 17.85 8.88 1.31
CA LYS A 37 19.05 9.72 1.43
C LYS A 37 19.32 10.19 2.85
N ALA A 38 18.27 10.39 3.66
CA ALA A 38 18.36 10.72 5.08
C ALA A 38 18.67 9.50 5.97
N VAL A 39 19.19 8.40 5.39
CA VAL A 39 19.64 7.17 6.07
C VAL A 39 18.49 6.35 6.71
N LEU A 40 17.24 6.62 6.32
CA LEU A 40 16.13 5.76 6.73
C LEU A 40 16.19 4.42 5.99
N ARG A 41 16.55 3.37 6.73
CA ARG A 41 16.52 1.98 6.24
C ARG A 41 15.14 1.38 6.51
N ALA A 42 14.30 1.34 5.48
CA ALA A 42 13.01 0.68 5.54
C ALA A 42 13.09 -0.68 4.81
N LYS A 43 12.59 -1.74 5.46
CA LYS A 43 12.48 -3.07 4.83
C LYS A 43 11.33 -3.13 3.83
N TYR A 44 10.19 -2.56 4.20
CA TYR A 44 8.97 -2.59 3.40
C TYR A 44 8.49 -1.19 3.10
N VAL A 45 7.89 -1.02 1.93
CA VAL A 45 7.16 0.17 1.57
C VAL A 45 5.72 -0.18 1.20
N ILE A 46 4.79 0.59 1.74
CA ILE A 46 3.36 0.30 1.71
C ILE A 46 2.61 1.52 1.19
N PHE A 47 1.66 1.28 0.28
CA PHE A 47 0.84 2.34 -0.30
C PHE A 47 -0.61 1.92 -0.46
N ASP A 48 -1.47 2.92 -0.55
CA ASP A 48 -2.87 2.72 -0.87
C ASP A 48 -3.06 2.24 -2.33
N ASN A 49 -4.24 1.67 -2.61
CA ASN A 49 -4.62 1.10 -3.91
C ASN A 49 -4.45 2.08 -5.07
N TRP A 50 -4.64 3.38 -4.83
CA TRP A 50 -4.48 4.43 -5.85
C TRP A 50 -3.05 4.47 -6.42
N TYR A 51 -2.03 4.33 -5.57
CA TYR A 51 -0.63 4.28 -6.01
C TYR A 51 -0.29 2.95 -6.69
N GLY A 52 -0.92 1.86 -6.25
CA GLY A 52 -0.77 0.52 -6.83
C GLY A 52 -1.27 0.41 -8.28
N ALA A 53 -2.04 1.40 -8.76
CA ALA A 53 -2.47 1.47 -10.16
C ALA A 53 -1.34 1.86 -11.13
N SER A 54 -0.26 2.51 -10.67
CA SER A 54 0.84 2.95 -11.52
C SER A 54 2.05 2.03 -11.41
N PHE A 55 2.43 1.38 -12.53
CA PHE A 55 3.62 0.52 -12.56
C PHE A 55 4.91 1.31 -12.41
N GLU A 56 4.98 2.52 -12.99
CA GLU A 56 6.18 3.36 -12.93
C GLU A 56 6.48 3.79 -11.50
N PHE A 57 5.43 4.07 -10.71
CA PHE A 57 5.59 4.38 -9.29
C PHE A 57 6.16 3.20 -8.50
N ILE A 58 5.60 2.00 -8.69
CA ILE A 58 6.08 0.79 -8.01
C ILE A 58 7.54 0.50 -8.41
N LYS A 59 7.88 0.64 -9.69
CA LYS A 59 9.25 0.47 -10.19
C LYS A 59 10.22 1.45 -9.53
N GLY A 60 9.85 2.72 -9.42
CA GLY A 60 10.70 3.72 -8.77
C GLY A 60 11.01 3.37 -7.32
N MET A 61 10.06 2.76 -6.61
CA MET A 61 10.29 2.29 -5.24
C MET A 61 11.19 1.06 -5.17
N ILE A 62 11.04 0.12 -6.11
CA ILE A 62 11.91 -1.05 -6.23
C ILE A 62 13.35 -0.63 -6.58
N ALA A 63 13.51 0.35 -7.48
CA ALA A 63 14.80 0.92 -7.82
C ALA A 63 15.48 1.60 -6.61
N GLY A 64 14.68 2.09 -5.66
CA GLY A 64 15.17 2.57 -4.36
C GLY A 64 15.58 1.47 -3.37
N GLY A 65 15.53 0.19 -3.75
CA GLY A 65 15.92 -0.95 -2.91
C GLY A 65 14.87 -1.39 -1.88
N LEU A 66 13.62 -0.95 -2.03
CA LEU A 66 12.54 -1.26 -1.08
C LEU A 66 11.72 -2.46 -1.52
N THR A 67 11.33 -3.32 -0.57
CA THR A 67 10.34 -4.37 -0.83
C THR A 67 8.93 -3.78 -0.83
N VAL A 68 8.28 -3.76 -1.98
CA VAL A 68 6.94 -3.17 -2.13
C VAL A 68 5.85 -4.16 -1.73
N VAL A 69 4.95 -3.71 -0.87
CA VAL A 69 3.68 -4.36 -0.54
C VAL A 69 2.55 -3.37 -0.81
N CYS A 70 1.68 -3.61 -1.77
CA CYS A 70 0.62 -2.67 -2.11
C CYS A 70 -0.68 -3.36 -2.52
N ALA A 71 -1.81 -2.67 -2.32
CA ALA A 71 -3.07 -3.10 -2.90
C ALA A 71 -3.11 -2.75 -4.38
N VAL A 72 -3.72 -3.62 -5.16
CA VAL A 72 -3.97 -3.40 -6.58
C VAL A 72 -5.45 -3.62 -6.89
N PRO A 73 -5.99 -2.92 -7.90
CA PRO A 73 -7.38 -3.08 -8.25
C PRO A 73 -7.62 -4.44 -8.90
N LEU A 74 -8.78 -5.06 -8.63
CA LEU A 74 -9.10 -6.41 -9.11
C LEU A 74 -9.25 -6.50 -10.64
N ASN A 75 -9.53 -5.38 -11.31
CA ASN A 75 -9.61 -5.29 -12.76
C ASN A 75 -8.24 -5.15 -13.44
N ARG A 76 -7.14 -5.26 -12.69
CA ARG A 76 -5.79 -5.17 -13.24
C ARG A 76 -5.44 -6.46 -13.99
N ASN A 77 -4.88 -6.29 -15.17
CA ASN A 77 -4.32 -7.39 -15.97
C ASN A 77 -3.05 -7.95 -15.32
N CYS A 78 -2.96 -9.27 -15.30
CA CYS A 78 -1.81 -10.05 -14.85
C CYS A 78 -1.66 -11.32 -15.71
N ILE A 79 -0.49 -11.92 -15.68
CA ILE A 79 -0.22 -13.21 -16.30
C ILE A 79 -0.29 -14.27 -15.21
N HIS A 80 -1.18 -15.24 -15.38
CA HIS A 80 -1.32 -16.39 -14.51
C HIS A 80 -1.46 -17.65 -15.37
N LEU A 81 -0.65 -18.69 -15.09
CA LEU A 81 -0.61 -19.93 -15.88
C LEU A 81 -0.42 -19.67 -17.38
N GLN A 82 0.50 -18.75 -17.73
CA GLN A 82 0.79 -18.32 -19.12
C GLN A 82 -0.38 -17.63 -19.85
N GLN A 83 -1.47 -17.29 -19.15
CA GLN A 83 -2.60 -16.55 -19.71
C GLN A 83 -2.64 -15.12 -19.18
N SER A 84 -2.82 -14.15 -20.07
CA SER A 84 -3.06 -12.75 -19.71
C SER A 84 -4.52 -12.55 -19.29
N ILE A 85 -4.76 -12.50 -17.99
CA ILE A 85 -6.10 -12.40 -17.38
C ILE A 85 -6.16 -11.36 -16.27
N ASN A 86 -7.35 -10.93 -15.90
CA ASN A 86 -7.54 -10.04 -14.75
C ASN A 86 -7.38 -10.77 -13.42
N ILE A 87 -6.96 -10.03 -12.39
CA ILE A 87 -6.90 -10.54 -11.01
C ILE A 87 -8.28 -11.06 -10.54
N SER A 88 -9.38 -10.45 -10.99
CA SER A 88 -10.73 -10.95 -10.74
C SER A 88 -10.98 -12.36 -11.32
N LYS A 89 -10.45 -12.64 -12.52
CA LYS A 89 -10.50 -13.98 -13.13
C LYS A 89 -9.61 -14.97 -12.39
N VAL A 90 -8.42 -14.55 -11.95
CA VAL A 90 -7.55 -15.36 -11.07
C VAL A 90 -8.29 -15.74 -9.79
N LEU A 91 -9.00 -14.79 -9.17
CA LEU A 91 -9.82 -15.06 -7.99
C LEU A 91 -10.96 -16.06 -8.28
N ALA A 92 -11.63 -15.94 -9.43
CA ALA A 92 -12.68 -16.88 -9.82
C ALA A 92 -12.11 -18.30 -10.04
N PHE A 93 -10.97 -18.40 -10.71
CA PHE A 93 -10.24 -19.66 -10.89
C PHE A 93 -9.89 -20.29 -9.53
N LEU A 94 -9.29 -19.53 -8.62
CA LEU A 94 -8.90 -20.02 -7.29
C LEU A 94 -10.10 -20.50 -6.47
N LYS A 95 -11.26 -19.81 -6.57
CA LYS A 95 -12.50 -20.23 -5.89
C LYS A 95 -13.04 -21.55 -6.42
N ASN A 96 -12.89 -21.81 -7.72
CA ASN A 96 -13.35 -23.06 -8.34
C ASN A 96 -12.39 -24.22 -8.04
N SER A 97 -11.09 -23.96 -7.99
CA SER A 97 -10.10 -25.01 -7.79
C SER A 97 -9.89 -25.40 -6.32
N LYS A 98 -9.96 -24.46 -5.37
CA LYS A 98 -9.58 -24.71 -3.97
C LYS A 98 -10.47 -23.97 -2.98
N LYS A 99 -10.60 -24.52 -1.77
CA LYS A 99 -11.24 -23.81 -0.64
C LYS A 99 -10.31 -22.69 -0.14
N PRO A 100 -10.85 -21.53 0.30
CA PRO A 100 -10.04 -20.44 0.81
C PRO A 100 -9.38 -20.84 2.13
N LYS A 101 -8.11 -20.44 2.30
CA LYS A 101 -7.45 -20.55 3.60
C LYS A 101 -8.15 -19.62 4.59
N LYS A 102 -8.33 -20.09 5.81
CA LYS A 102 -9.02 -19.35 6.88
C LYS A 102 -8.01 -18.97 7.95
N CYS A 103 -8.05 -17.73 8.39
CA CYS A 103 -7.39 -17.29 9.60
C CYS A 103 -8.47 -16.94 10.63
N ALA A 104 -8.72 -17.85 11.57
CA ALA A 104 -9.77 -17.71 12.58
C ALA A 104 -9.53 -16.51 13.50
N ALA A 105 -8.27 -16.32 13.92
CA ALA A 105 -7.86 -15.22 14.81
C ALA A 105 -8.22 -13.82 14.29
N ARG A 106 -8.34 -13.64 12.97
CA ARG A 106 -8.69 -12.35 12.35
C ARG A 106 -9.99 -12.39 11.55
N THR A 107 -10.73 -13.48 11.62
CA THR A 107 -11.96 -13.69 10.83
C THR A 107 -11.75 -13.39 9.33
N LEU A 108 -10.63 -13.86 8.78
CA LEU A 108 -10.21 -13.61 7.40
C LEU A 108 -10.26 -14.89 6.56
N ARG A 109 -10.63 -14.74 5.29
CA ARG A 109 -10.49 -15.75 4.25
C ARG A 109 -9.52 -15.21 3.20
N TYR A 110 -8.59 -16.04 2.75
CA TYR A 110 -7.62 -15.60 1.76
C TYR A 110 -7.22 -16.72 0.81
N TYR A 111 -6.75 -16.30 -0.36
CA TYR A 111 -6.04 -17.12 -1.33
C TYR A 111 -4.66 -16.53 -1.57
N GLU A 112 -3.74 -17.40 -1.92
CA GLU A 112 -2.41 -17.05 -2.36
C GLU A 112 -2.21 -17.58 -3.78
N ALA A 113 -1.55 -16.80 -4.62
CA ALA A 113 -1.11 -17.22 -5.92
C ALA A 113 0.20 -16.52 -6.27
N GLU A 114 0.97 -17.13 -7.14
CA GLU A 114 2.06 -16.45 -7.83
C GLU A 114 1.54 -16.01 -9.19
N ILE A 115 1.74 -14.73 -9.47
CA ILE A 115 1.36 -14.12 -10.74
C ILE A 115 2.54 -13.34 -11.28
N GLU A 116 2.53 -13.12 -12.57
CA GLU A 116 3.45 -12.19 -13.20
C GLU A 116 2.69 -10.92 -13.58
N MET A 117 3.17 -9.78 -13.11
CA MET A 117 2.56 -8.50 -13.44
C MET A 117 3.32 -7.85 -14.59
N PRO A 118 2.61 -7.27 -15.58
CA PRO A 118 3.24 -6.51 -16.65
C PRO A 118 4.21 -5.47 -16.07
N LYS A 119 5.42 -5.43 -16.60
CA LYS A 119 6.51 -4.52 -16.18
C LYS A 119 7.09 -4.74 -14.77
N LEU A 120 6.46 -5.51 -13.90
CA LEU A 120 6.88 -5.74 -12.51
C LEU A 120 7.50 -7.13 -12.30
N GLY A 121 7.21 -8.06 -13.22
CA GLY A 121 7.68 -9.44 -13.18
C GLY A 121 6.90 -10.28 -12.16
N LYS A 122 7.53 -11.34 -11.67
CA LYS A 122 6.94 -12.27 -10.70
C LYS A 122 6.69 -11.59 -9.35
N VAL A 123 5.46 -11.71 -8.85
CA VAL A 123 5.01 -11.19 -7.56
C VAL A 123 4.12 -12.20 -6.85
N LYS A 124 4.08 -12.11 -5.51
CA LYS A 124 3.11 -12.86 -4.71
C LYS A 124 1.80 -12.10 -4.68
N LEU A 125 0.71 -12.74 -5.09
CA LEU A 125 -0.64 -12.22 -4.97
C LEU A 125 -1.30 -12.81 -3.71
N CYS A 126 -1.78 -11.94 -2.85
CA CYS A 126 -2.66 -12.26 -1.73
C CYS A 126 -4.04 -11.68 -2.01
N LEU A 127 -5.03 -12.56 -2.16
CA LEU A 127 -6.44 -12.19 -2.27
C LEU A 127 -7.09 -12.41 -0.93
N CYS A 128 -7.53 -11.36 -0.26
CA CYS A 128 -8.10 -11.45 1.09
C CYS A 128 -9.50 -10.87 1.19
N ARG A 129 -10.28 -11.43 2.10
CA ARG A 129 -11.62 -10.97 2.43
C ARG A 129 -11.89 -11.19 3.92
N LYS A 130 -12.37 -10.16 4.61
CA LYS A 130 -12.93 -10.29 5.95
C LYS A 130 -14.29 -10.98 5.87
N VAL A 131 -14.60 -11.89 6.79
CA VAL A 131 -15.89 -12.59 6.79
C VAL A 131 -17.08 -11.62 6.85
N LYS A 132 -16.92 -10.49 7.56
CA LYS A 132 -17.93 -9.43 7.65
C LYS A 132 -18.09 -8.59 6.38
N HIS A 133 -17.10 -8.58 5.48
CA HIS A 133 -17.13 -7.78 4.25
C HIS A 133 -17.34 -8.69 3.03
N LYS A 134 -18.15 -8.24 2.07
CA LYS A 134 -18.43 -9.02 0.85
C LYS A 134 -17.30 -8.93 -0.18
N GLU A 135 -16.55 -7.83 -0.16
CA GLU A 135 -15.54 -7.50 -1.17
C GLU A 135 -14.19 -8.18 -0.92
N TRP A 136 -13.57 -8.61 -2.01
CA TRP A 136 -12.21 -9.13 -2.02
C TRP A 136 -11.23 -8.00 -2.28
N LYS A 137 -10.09 -8.03 -1.61
CA LYS A 137 -8.96 -7.13 -1.86
C LYS A 137 -7.79 -7.92 -2.42
N ALA A 138 -7.12 -7.35 -3.40
CA ALA A 138 -5.88 -7.90 -3.94
C ALA A 138 -4.70 -7.07 -3.41
N ILE A 139 -3.77 -7.76 -2.75
CA ILE A 139 -2.53 -7.20 -2.25
C ILE A 139 -1.40 -7.97 -2.91
N ILE A 140 -0.43 -7.25 -3.45
CA ILE A 140 0.76 -7.86 -4.05
C ILE A 140 1.98 -7.59 -3.18
N SER A 141 2.94 -8.50 -3.23
CA SER A 141 4.29 -8.31 -2.71
C SER A 141 5.31 -8.64 -3.77
N LYS A 142 6.35 -7.81 -3.90
CA LYS A 142 7.49 -8.11 -4.78
C LYS A 142 8.33 -9.27 -4.26
N ASP A 143 8.32 -9.50 -2.95
CA ASP A 143 8.97 -10.63 -2.30
C ASP A 143 8.07 -11.86 -2.38
N SER A 144 8.48 -12.84 -3.19
CA SER A 144 7.76 -14.10 -3.43
C SER A 144 7.87 -15.08 -2.26
N THR A 145 8.83 -14.88 -1.35
CA THR A 145 9.05 -15.73 -0.18
C THR A 145 8.06 -15.43 0.94
N MET A 146 7.44 -14.25 0.93
CA MET A 146 6.47 -13.85 1.93
C MET A 146 5.19 -14.68 1.85
N SER A 147 4.71 -15.12 3.01
CA SER A 147 3.40 -15.73 3.14
C SER A 147 2.28 -14.69 2.96
N ALA A 148 1.12 -15.12 2.47
CA ALA A 148 -0.04 -14.23 2.33
C ALA A 148 -0.44 -13.57 3.66
N LEU A 149 -0.26 -14.27 4.79
CA LEU A 149 -0.49 -13.71 6.14
C LEU A 149 0.48 -12.56 6.45
N ALA A 150 1.78 -12.74 6.19
CA ALA A 150 2.78 -11.69 6.40
C ALA A 150 2.52 -10.48 5.50
N ILE A 151 2.13 -10.70 4.24
CA ILE A 151 1.74 -9.63 3.30
C ILE A 151 0.56 -8.82 3.87
N MET A 152 -0.47 -9.50 4.38
CA MET A 152 -1.62 -8.83 5.00
C MET A 152 -1.24 -8.08 6.28
N GLU A 153 -0.32 -8.60 7.09
CA GLU A 153 0.17 -7.93 8.30
C GLU A 153 0.92 -6.64 7.99
N VAL A 154 1.85 -6.70 7.04
CA VAL A 154 2.54 -5.51 6.57
C VAL A 154 1.52 -4.51 6.01
N TYR A 155 0.57 -4.97 5.20
CA TYR A 155 -0.45 -4.09 4.63
C TYR A 155 -1.39 -3.47 5.69
N ALA A 156 -1.64 -4.16 6.81
CA ALA A 156 -2.46 -3.64 7.90
C ALA A 156 -1.86 -2.40 8.57
N LEU A 157 -0.52 -2.23 8.53
CA LEU A 157 0.17 -1.04 9.04
C LEU A 157 -0.24 0.26 8.34
N ARG A 158 -0.85 0.19 7.14
CA ARG A 158 -1.42 1.35 6.45
C ARG A 158 -2.39 2.15 7.34
N TRP A 159 -3.23 1.45 8.11
CA TRP A 159 -4.16 2.10 9.02
C TRP A 159 -3.46 2.85 10.16
N SER A 160 -2.36 2.30 10.67
CA SER A 160 -1.57 2.97 11.71
C SER A 160 -1.02 4.31 11.23
N ILE A 161 -0.66 4.41 9.94
CA ILE A 161 -0.22 5.67 9.32
C ILE A 161 -1.36 6.69 9.29
N GLU A 162 -2.57 6.26 8.93
CA GLU A 162 -3.75 7.13 8.88
C GLU A 162 -4.11 7.69 10.26
N VAL A 163 -4.08 6.83 11.29
CA VAL A 163 -4.28 7.23 12.69
C VAL A 163 -3.18 8.18 13.15
N PHE A 164 -1.92 7.89 12.83
CA PHE A 164 -0.79 8.76 13.18
C PHE A 164 -0.97 10.18 12.61
N PHE A 165 -1.35 10.31 11.33
CA PHE A 165 -1.57 11.63 10.73
C PHE A 165 -2.81 12.34 11.28
N LYS A 166 -3.81 11.62 11.76
CA LYS A 166 -4.96 12.21 12.47
C LYS A 166 -4.53 12.76 13.83
N GLU A 167 -3.86 11.94 14.63
CA GLU A 167 -3.37 12.32 15.97
C GLU A 167 -2.36 13.49 15.91
N ALA A 168 -1.49 13.52 14.88
CA ALA A 168 -0.54 14.60 14.68
C ALA A 168 -1.23 15.95 14.33
N LYS A 169 -2.38 15.91 13.66
CA LYS A 169 -3.19 17.12 13.40
C LYS A 169 -3.92 17.60 14.64
N ASP A 170 -4.34 16.66 15.49
CA ASP A 170 -5.07 16.93 16.73
C ASP A 170 -4.13 17.33 17.90
N GLY A 171 -2.82 17.46 17.65
CA GLY A 171 -1.83 18.01 18.59
C GLY A 171 -1.37 17.07 19.71
N GLN A 172 -1.66 15.77 19.61
CA GLN A 172 -1.34 14.80 20.65
C GLN A 172 0.02 14.12 20.38
N THR A 173 0.90 14.10 21.38
CA THR A 173 2.28 13.59 21.25
C THR A 173 2.30 12.09 20.90
N PRO A 174 3.08 11.63 19.89
CA PRO A 174 2.85 10.31 19.28
C PRO A 174 3.49 9.10 20.00
N VAL A 175 4.32 9.34 21.02
CA VAL A 175 5.34 8.36 21.44
C VAL A 175 4.80 7.27 22.37
N ASP A 176 3.80 7.58 23.20
CA ASP A 176 3.34 6.65 24.25
C ASP A 176 2.19 5.72 23.83
N ARG A 177 1.59 5.93 22.65
CA ARG A 177 0.35 5.23 22.25
C ARG A 177 0.45 4.34 21.02
N LEU A 178 1.55 4.35 20.27
CA LEU A 178 1.80 3.43 19.13
C LEU A 178 1.64 1.95 19.51
N ARG A 179 2.02 1.56 20.74
CA ARG A 179 1.79 0.20 21.27
C ARG A 179 0.31 -0.13 21.51
N ARG A 180 -0.53 0.87 21.83
CA ARG A 180 -1.98 0.69 22.01
C ARG A 180 -2.70 0.70 20.65
N SER A 181 -2.30 1.53 19.70
CA SER A 181 -2.96 1.61 18.37
C SER A 181 -2.85 0.31 17.55
N VAL A 182 -1.75 -0.45 17.65
CA VAL A 182 -1.66 -1.80 17.04
C VAL A 182 -2.61 -2.80 17.70
N ARG A 183 -2.83 -2.67 19.01
CA ARG A 183 -3.78 -3.49 19.78
C ARG A 183 -5.24 -3.10 19.47
N ILE A 184 -5.48 -1.81 19.26
CA ILE A 184 -6.77 -1.23 18.87
C ILE A 184 -7.13 -1.57 17.41
N CYS A 185 -6.15 -1.65 16.49
CA CYS A 185 -6.40 -2.11 15.11
C CYS A 185 -6.95 -3.55 15.06
N HIS A 186 -6.58 -4.40 16.02
CA HIS A 186 -7.20 -5.73 16.14
C HIS A 186 -8.66 -5.68 16.65
N SER A 187 -9.11 -4.56 17.22
CA SER A 187 -10.41 -4.41 17.90
C SER A 187 -11.41 -3.47 17.21
N ILE A 188 -11.00 -2.51 16.37
CA ILE A 188 -11.87 -1.39 15.89
C ILE A 188 -12.35 -1.52 14.43
N ASP A 189 -12.11 -2.65 13.76
CA ASP A 189 -12.54 -2.88 12.36
C ASP A 189 -14.07 -3.09 12.16
N GLY A 190 -14.90 -2.44 12.97
CA GLY A 190 -16.36 -2.55 13.01
C GLY A 190 -17.16 -1.32 12.58
N ARG A 191 -16.56 -0.26 12.03
CA ARG A 191 -17.35 0.88 11.52
C ARG A 191 -16.74 1.53 10.29
N TYR A 192 -17.37 1.32 9.15
CA TYR A 192 -17.67 2.36 8.17
C TYR A 192 -18.94 1.93 7.42
N LYS A 193 -20.09 2.34 7.96
CA LYS A 193 -21.31 2.61 7.21
C LYS A 193 -21.34 4.12 7.02
N ASN A 194 -21.32 4.57 5.78
CA ASN A 194 -22.16 5.59 5.16
C ASN A 194 -21.59 5.87 3.78
#